data_AF-A0AAD8FGA9-F1
#
_entry.id   AF-A0AAD8FGA9-F1
#
_cell.length_a   1.000
_cell.length_b   1.000
_cell.length_c   1.000
_cell.angle_alpha   90.00
_cell.angle_beta   90.00
_cell.angle_gamma   90.00
#
_symmetry.space_group_name_H-M   'P 1'
#
loop_
_entity.id
_entity.type
_entity.pdbx_description
1 polymer ?
#
loop_
_entity_poly.entity_id
_entity_poly.type
_entity_poly.pdbx_seq_one_letter_code
_entity_poly.pdbx_strand_id
1 'polypeptide(L)'
;MSLGLDDKLLGEKVHYYCSSSEEEDNDSDEENGSDQENEESKPSARSAADYPETESFGPATNTGPKGVIKDWREYKRLETEKREEQERERLQLAKKLTLTCRSHLNDEQEKKEDEEFLADLEGIEDEFFKEYRLKKLEEMRKAMANLPKFGKLITLTTDNFIEEVDNEKANVTIIVHIYQERVPACEAMNGCLMCLASEYPLVKFCKISASEANMSFKFAQKGVPALLVYKNKELLGNFINLRNVFGDDFYANDVENFLQEYGFLPTADSVCIVRDKTSGEIRGTLPEDKDSESDFDLD
;
A
#
# COMPACT_ATOMS: atom_id res chain seq x y z
N MET A 1 3.75 -60.45 -1.81
CA MET A 1 5.15 -60.03 -2.01
C MET A 1 5.71 -59.68 -0.64
N SER A 2 6.80 -60.31 -0.22
CA SER A 2 7.43 -60.04 1.08
C SER A 2 8.19 -58.71 1.01
N LEU A 3 7.90 -57.80 1.93
CA LEU A 3 8.59 -56.51 2.06
C LEU A 3 10.08 -56.73 2.39
N GLY A 4 10.94 -55.94 1.75
CA GLY A 4 12.37 -55.94 1.99
C GLY A 4 12.73 -55.40 3.37
N LEU A 5 13.92 -55.73 3.88
CA LEU A 5 14.41 -55.24 5.17
C LEU A 5 14.51 -53.71 5.22
N ASP A 6 14.71 -53.07 4.07
CA ASP A 6 14.86 -51.62 3.93
C ASP A 6 13.55 -50.86 4.21
N ASP A 7 12.38 -51.42 3.84
CA ASP A 7 11.07 -50.81 4.07
C ASP A 7 10.69 -50.75 5.56
N LYS A 8 11.23 -51.68 6.37
CA LYS A 8 11.00 -51.70 7.83
C LYS A 8 11.87 -50.71 8.58
N LEU A 9 12.99 -50.28 7.99
CA LEU A 9 13.94 -49.37 8.64
C LEU A 9 13.59 -47.89 8.42
N LEU A 10 12.94 -47.57 7.29
CA LEU A 10 12.70 -46.19 6.85
C LEU A 10 11.32 -45.61 7.20
N GLY A 11 10.51 -46.32 8.00
CA GLY A 11 9.33 -45.72 8.65
C GLY A 11 8.32 -45.04 7.72
N GLU A 12 8.20 -45.51 6.47
CA GLU A 12 7.33 -44.88 5.48
C GLU A 12 5.88 -45.34 5.68
N LYS A 13 5.07 -44.51 6.34
CA LYS A 13 3.60 -44.66 6.35
C LYS A 13 3.03 -44.07 5.06
N VAL A 14 2.82 -44.93 4.06
CA VAL A 14 2.06 -44.58 2.85
C VAL A 14 0.59 -44.88 3.08
N HIS A 15 -0.21 -43.88 3.44
CA HIS A 15 -1.67 -43.97 3.32
C HIS A 15 -2.23 -42.63 2.81
N TYR A 16 -2.35 -42.52 1.49
CA TYR A 16 -3.34 -41.69 0.82
C TYR A 16 -3.95 -42.50 -0.32
N TYR A 17 -5.10 -43.13 -0.08
CA TYR A 17 -6.01 -43.57 -1.13
C TYR A 17 -7.43 -43.67 -0.53
N CYS A 18 -8.26 -42.66 -0.80
CA CYS A 18 -9.70 -42.74 -0.60
C CYS A 18 -10.33 -42.78 -2.00
N SER A 19 -10.52 -44.00 -2.52
CA SER A 19 -11.40 -44.24 -3.67
C SER A 19 -12.84 -44.34 -3.17
N SER A 20 -13.74 -43.64 -3.86
CA SER A 20 -15.19 -43.77 -3.75
C SER A 20 -15.69 -45.19 -4.08
N SER A 21 -16.72 -45.65 -3.35
CA SER A 21 -18.02 -46.12 -3.85
C SER A 21 -18.68 -47.09 -2.87
N GLU A 22 -19.92 -46.80 -2.44
CA GLU A 22 -21.06 -47.75 -2.46
C GLU A 22 -22.37 -47.01 -2.09
N GLU A 23 -23.42 -47.42 -2.79
CA GLU A 23 -24.74 -46.80 -3.01
C GLU A 23 -25.75 -47.17 -1.90
N GLU A 24 -26.68 -46.28 -1.56
CA GLU A 24 -28.04 -46.69 -1.14
C GLU A 24 -29.07 -45.70 -1.69
N ASP A 25 -30.01 -46.26 -2.45
CA ASP A 25 -31.18 -45.66 -3.07
C ASP A 25 -32.15 -45.02 -2.05
N ASN A 26 -32.76 -43.89 -2.42
CA ASN A 26 -34.17 -43.68 -2.10
C ASN A 26 -34.83 -42.73 -3.11
N ASP A 27 -35.72 -43.30 -3.92
CA ASP A 27 -36.62 -42.62 -4.85
C ASP A 27 -37.69 -41.79 -4.13
N SER A 28 -37.96 -40.60 -4.66
CA SER A 28 -39.33 -40.07 -4.73
C SER A 28 -39.41 -38.99 -5.80
N ASP A 29 -40.12 -39.33 -6.87
CA ASP A 29 -40.50 -38.53 -8.03
C ASP A 29 -41.27 -37.23 -7.69
N GLU A 30 -41.09 -36.17 -8.49
CA GLU A 30 -42.10 -35.72 -9.47
C GLU A 30 -41.68 -34.43 -10.21
N GLU A 31 -41.60 -34.58 -11.54
CA GLU A 31 -41.92 -33.67 -12.65
C GLU A 31 -41.83 -32.14 -12.51
N ASN A 32 -41.01 -31.50 -13.37
CA ASN A 32 -41.54 -30.76 -14.52
C ASN A 32 -40.43 -30.41 -15.53
N GLY A 33 -40.67 -30.74 -16.81
CA GLY A 33 -39.70 -30.58 -17.89
C GLY A 33 -39.77 -29.25 -18.63
N SER A 34 -38.73 -28.98 -19.42
CA SER A 34 -38.85 -28.54 -20.81
C SER A 34 -37.46 -28.49 -21.46
N ASP A 35 -37.34 -29.25 -22.53
CA ASP A 35 -36.19 -29.39 -23.42
C ASP A 35 -35.76 -28.08 -24.09
N GLN A 36 -34.45 -27.93 -24.32
CA GLN A 36 -33.95 -27.40 -25.59
C GLN A 36 -32.50 -27.84 -25.85
N GLU A 37 -32.37 -28.70 -26.86
CA GLU A 37 -31.13 -29.14 -27.49
C GLU A 37 -30.43 -27.97 -28.19
N ASN A 38 -29.10 -27.89 -28.11
CA ASN A 38 -28.28 -27.61 -29.30
C ASN A 38 -26.78 -27.88 -29.13
N GLU A 39 -26.20 -28.27 -30.25
CA GLU A 39 -24.94 -28.97 -30.48
C GLU A 39 -23.63 -28.24 -30.13
N GLU A 40 -22.60 -29.08 -30.01
CA GLU A 40 -21.18 -28.83 -29.88
C GLU A 40 -20.60 -27.78 -30.86
N SER A 41 -19.71 -26.92 -30.36
CA SER A 41 -18.55 -26.46 -31.14
C SER A 41 -17.42 -25.94 -30.24
N LYS A 42 -16.29 -26.65 -30.24
CA LYS A 42 -15.00 -26.18 -29.69
C LYS A 42 -14.43 -25.03 -30.54
N PRO A 43 -13.75 -24.05 -29.93
CA PRO A 43 -12.60 -23.41 -30.54
C PRO A 43 -11.36 -23.60 -29.63
N SER A 44 -10.36 -24.37 -30.04
CA SER A 44 -9.25 -23.98 -30.93
C SER A 44 -8.41 -22.82 -30.38
N ALA A 45 -7.23 -23.18 -29.87
CA ALA A 45 -6.19 -22.29 -29.41
C ALA A 45 -5.78 -21.27 -30.49
N ARG A 46 -5.82 -19.98 -30.15
CA ARG A 46 -5.15 -18.93 -30.92
C ARG A 46 -4.51 -17.87 -30.01
N SER A 47 -3.19 -17.83 -30.13
CA SER A 47 -2.26 -16.69 -30.08
C SER A 47 -2.53 -15.53 -29.11
N ALA A 48 -1.52 -15.31 -28.26
CA ALA A 48 -1.26 -14.09 -27.51
C ALA A 48 -1.54 -12.83 -28.34
N ALA A 49 -2.54 -12.06 -27.92
CA ALA A 49 -2.73 -10.68 -28.31
C ALA A 49 -2.54 -9.82 -27.07
N ASP A 50 -1.66 -8.85 -27.22
CA ASP A 50 -1.28 -7.80 -26.29
C ASP A 50 -2.53 -7.01 -25.86
N TYR A 51 -2.81 -6.98 -24.55
CA TYR A 51 -3.85 -6.12 -23.97
C TYR A 51 -3.18 -5.03 -23.15
N PRO A 52 -3.57 -3.74 -23.32
CA PRO A 52 -2.99 -2.66 -22.56
C PRO A 52 -3.33 -2.81 -21.07
N GLU A 53 -2.31 -2.65 -20.22
CA GLU A 53 -2.44 -2.61 -18.76
C GLU A 53 -3.52 -1.60 -18.36
N THR A 54 -4.67 -2.14 -17.96
CA THR A 54 -5.75 -1.40 -17.33
C THR A 54 -5.76 -1.73 -15.84
N GLU A 55 -6.09 -0.71 -15.07
CA GLU A 55 -5.74 -0.53 -13.68
C GLU A 55 -6.27 -1.62 -12.73
N SER A 56 -5.54 -1.77 -11.63
CA SER A 56 -5.70 -2.75 -10.56
C SER A 56 -7.14 -2.92 -10.04
N PHE A 57 -7.86 -3.92 -10.54
CA PHE A 57 -9.05 -4.47 -9.90
C PHE A 57 -8.89 -5.98 -9.66
N GLY A 58 -7.89 -6.35 -8.86
CA GLY A 58 -7.80 -7.66 -8.21
C GLY A 58 -8.48 -7.63 -6.83
N PRO A 59 -8.84 -8.79 -6.24
CA PRO A 59 -9.36 -8.83 -4.88
C PRO A 59 -8.38 -8.13 -3.92
N ALA A 60 -8.87 -7.28 -3.02
CA ALA A 60 -8.03 -6.56 -2.07
C ALA A 60 -7.15 -7.56 -1.28
N THR A 61 -5.86 -7.59 -1.60
CA THR A 61 -4.89 -8.54 -1.04
C THR A 61 -3.91 -7.87 -0.07
N ASN A 62 -4.11 -6.58 0.25
CA ASN A 62 -3.17 -5.81 1.06
C ASN A 62 -3.66 -5.58 2.50
N THR A 63 -4.89 -6.00 2.85
CA THR A 63 -5.47 -5.80 4.19
C THR A 63 -6.20 -7.05 4.69
N GLY A 64 -6.34 -7.15 6.02
CA GLY A 64 -7.05 -8.26 6.69
C GLY A 64 -6.37 -9.63 6.54
N PRO A 65 -7.11 -10.75 6.73
CA PRO A 65 -6.55 -12.10 6.65
C PRO A 65 -5.88 -12.41 5.31
N LYS A 66 -6.35 -11.82 4.21
CA LYS A 66 -5.75 -12.00 2.86
C LYS A 66 -4.40 -11.30 2.73
N GLY A 67 -4.25 -10.12 3.34
CA GLY A 67 -2.96 -9.41 3.45
C GLY A 67 -1.93 -10.24 4.20
N VAL A 68 -2.30 -10.75 5.39
CA VAL A 68 -1.41 -11.58 6.21
C VAL A 68 -0.95 -12.83 5.45
N ILE A 69 -1.87 -13.51 4.72
CA ILE A 69 -1.51 -14.70 3.93
C ILE A 69 -0.57 -14.34 2.77
N LYS A 70 -0.78 -13.19 2.11
CA LYS A 70 0.09 -12.72 1.02
C LYS A 70 1.50 -12.41 1.54
N ASP A 71 1.59 -11.66 2.63
CA ASP A 71 2.86 -11.30 3.27
C ASP A 71 3.60 -12.56 3.73
N TRP A 72 2.91 -13.54 4.31
CA TRP A 72 3.50 -14.82 4.70
C TRP A 72 4.03 -15.63 3.50
N ARG A 73 3.30 -15.67 2.37
CA ARG A 73 3.76 -16.35 1.15
C ARG A 73 5.00 -15.69 0.58
N GLU A 74 5.04 -14.37 0.57
CA GLU A 74 6.20 -13.62 0.09
C GLU A 74 7.40 -13.78 1.03
N TYR A 75 7.16 -13.75 2.34
CA TYR A 75 8.16 -14.07 3.37
C TYR A 75 8.76 -15.46 3.14
N LYS A 76 7.93 -16.49 2.99
CA LYS A 76 8.40 -17.87 2.78
C LYS A 76 9.18 -18.03 1.48
N ARG A 77 8.78 -17.34 0.41
CA ARG A 77 9.53 -17.33 -0.85
C ARG A 77 10.92 -16.71 -0.69
N LEU A 78 11.02 -15.57 0.00
CA LEU A 78 12.30 -14.90 0.24
C LEU A 78 13.21 -15.72 1.16
N GLU A 79 12.63 -16.36 2.18
CA GLU A 79 13.36 -17.26 3.08
C GLU A 79 13.95 -18.45 2.32
N THR A 80 13.17 -19.09 1.43
CA THR A 80 13.67 -20.20 0.60
C THR A 80 14.78 -19.75 -0.36
N GLU A 81 14.60 -18.59 -1.00
CA GLU A 81 15.59 -18.05 -1.95
C GLU A 81 16.91 -17.70 -1.26
N LYS A 82 16.85 -17.08 -0.07
CA LYS A 82 18.02 -16.76 0.76
C LYS A 82 18.75 -18.03 1.22
N ARG A 83 18.01 -19.08 1.59
CA ARG A 83 18.60 -20.38 1.98
C ARG A 83 19.31 -21.05 0.80
N GLU A 84 18.68 -21.07 -0.37
CA GLU A 84 19.30 -21.61 -1.60
C GLU A 84 20.56 -20.84 -2.01
N GLU A 85 20.56 -19.52 -1.82
CA GLU A 85 21.74 -18.68 -2.07
C GLU A 85 22.88 -18.99 -1.09
N GLN A 86 22.59 -19.08 0.20
CA GLN A 86 23.57 -19.46 1.22
C GLN A 86 24.15 -20.86 0.98
N GLU A 87 23.33 -21.83 0.59
CA GLU A 87 23.79 -23.18 0.24
C GLU A 87 24.72 -23.16 -0.99
N ARG A 88 24.36 -22.35 -2.00
CA ARG A 88 25.18 -22.16 -3.21
C ARG A 88 26.54 -21.53 -2.87
N GLU A 89 26.57 -20.52 -1.99
CA GLU A 89 27.80 -19.89 -1.53
C GLU A 89 28.66 -20.86 -0.70
N ARG A 90 28.04 -21.62 0.21
CA ARG A 90 28.71 -22.66 1.01
C ARG A 90 29.33 -23.73 0.13
N LEU A 91 28.60 -24.23 -0.86
CA LEU A 91 29.12 -25.25 -1.78
C LEU A 91 30.28 -24.71 -2.62
N GLN A 92 30.23 -23.45 -3.04
CA GLN A 92 31.36 -22.79 -3.70
C GLN A 92 32.59 -22.65 -2.79
N LEU A 93 32.38 -22.31 -1.52
CA LEU A 93 33.45 -22.18 -0.53
C LEU A 93 34.07 -23.55 -0.19
N ALA A 94 33.24 -24.55 0.09
CA ALA A 94 33.66 -25.93 0.32
C ALA A 94 34.49 -26.43 -0.87
N LYS A 95 34.01 -26.24 -2.11
CA LYS A 95 34.75 -26.62 -3.32
C LYS A 95 36.12 -25.94 -3.43
N LYS A 96 36.26 -24.69 -2.97
CA LYS A 96 37.56 -23.99 -2.91
C LYS A 96 38.48 -24.57 -1.82
N LEU A 97 37.92 -25.00 -0.68
CA LEU A 97 38.64 -25.52 0.48
C LEU A 97 39.01 -27.03 0.36
N THR A 98 38.23 -27.83 -0.37
CA THR A 98 38.49 -29.27 -0.59
C THR A 98 39.78 -29.55 -1.37
N LEU A 99 40.38 -28.56 -2.04
CA LEU A 99 41.69 -28.68 -2.69
C LEU A 99 42.89 -28.76 -1.70
N THR A 100 42.64 -28.85 -0.40
CA THR A 100 43.66 -29.01 0.66
C THR A 100 43.33 -30.22 1.55
N CYS A 101 44.23 -31.21 1.63
CA CYS A 101 44.05 -32.43 2.44
C CYS A 101 43.94 -32.10 3.95
N ARG A 102 42.87 -32.55 4.64
CA ARG A 102 42.67 -32.36 6.10
C ARG A 102 42.54 -33.71 6.84
N SER A 103 42.89 -33.71 8.13
CA SER A 103 42.95 -34.88 9.02
C SER A 103 41.78 -34.92 10.02
N HIS A 104 41.51 -36.09 10.59
CA HIS A 104 40.39 -36.45 11.49
C HIS A 104 40.16 -35.52 12.72
N LEU A 105 41.13 -34.68 13.12
CA LEU A 105 40.92 -33.64 14.15
C LEU A 105 40.04 -32.48 13.65
N ASN A 106 39.88 -32.37 12.34
CA ASN A 106 39.11 -31.32 11.70
C ASN A 106 37.59 -31.58 11.76
N ASP A 107 37.17 -32.85 11.78
CA ASP A 107 35.77 -33.26 11.73
C ASP A 107 35.02 -32.98 13.06
N GLU A 108 35.73 -33.02 14.20
CA GLU A 108 35.15 -32.65 15.51
C GLU A 108 35.02 -31.12 15.68
N GLN A 109 35.91 -30.37 15.04
CA GLN A 109 35.86 -28.91 15.02
C GLN A 109 34.69 -28.43 14.15
N GLU A 110 34.46 -29.09 13.01
CA GLU A 110 33.35 -28.82 12.09
C GLU A 110 31.98 -29.10 12.72
N LYS A 111 31.83 -30.17 13.51
CA LYS A 111 30.58 -30.42 14.26
C LYS A 111 30.24 -29.33 15.27
N LYS A 112 31.24 -28.75 15.92
CA LYS A 112 31.03 -27.61 16.84
C LYS A 112 30.71 -26.34 16.08
N GLU A 113 31.38 -26.09 14.96
CA GLU A 113 31.08 -24.97 14.06
C GLU A 113 29.65 -25.10 13.47
N ASP A 114 29.18 -26.30 13.15
CA ASP A 114 27.82 -26.57 12.69
C ASP A 114 26.76 -26.34 13.78
N GLU A 115 27.02 -26.78 15.03
CA GLU A 115 26.12 -26.52 16.17
C GLU A 115 26.05 -25.04 16.53
N GLU A 116 27.18 -24.34 16.55
CA GLU A 116 27.24 -22.89 16.78
C GLU A 116 26.53 -22.12 15.66
N PHE A 117 26.69 -22.57 14.41
CA PHE A 117 26.00 -22.01 13.26
C PHE A 117 24.49 -22.24 13.28
N LEU A 118 24.01 -23.41 13.74
CA LEU A 118 22.57 -23.67 13.88
C LEU A 118 21.92 -22.74 14.91
N ALA A 119 22.61 -22.45 16.02
CA ALA A 119 22.14 -21.49 17.01
C ALA A 119 22.12 -20.05 16.46
N ASP A 120 23.12 -19.68 15.65
CA ASP A 120 23.15 -18.40 14.94
C ASP A 120 21.99 -18.28 13.93
N LEU A 121 21.64 -19.39 13.26
CA LEU A 121 20.53 -19.48 12.30
C LEU A 121 19.16 -19.23 12.95
N GLU A 122 18.97 -19.67 14.19
CA GLU A 122 17.75 -19.44 14.96
C GLU A 122 17.60 -17.95 15.35
N GLY A 123 18.72 -17.26 15.66
CA GLY A 123 18.73 -15.81 15.85
C GLY A 123 18.47 -15.01 14.57
N ILE A 124 18.85 -15.56 13.41
CA ILE A 124 18.62 -14.96 12.10
C ILE A 124 17.14 -14.98 11.70
N GLU A 125 16.32 -15.94 12.16
CA GLU A 125 14.87 -15.93 11.89
C GLU A 125 14.18 -14.68 12.46
N ASP A 126 14.52 -14.30 13.70
CA ASP A 126 14.01 -13.09 14.34
C ASP A 126 14.55 -11.80 13.69
N GLU A 127 15.80 -11.80 13.23
CA GLU A 127 16.42 -10.68 12.50
C GLU A 127 15.79 -10.51 11.11
N PHE A 128 15.53 -11.62 10.40
CA PHE A 128 14.95 -11.62 9.07
C PHE A 128 13.49 -11.18 9.06
N PHE A 129 12.71 -11.55 10.08
CA PHE A 129 11.34 -11.06 10.21
C PHE A 129 11.31 -9.54 10.45
N LYS A 130 12.26 -9.00 11.22
CA LYS A 130 12.45 -7.55 11.38
C LYS A 130 12.85 -6.91 10.05
N GLU A 131 13.81 -7.50 9.33
CA GLU A 131 14.29 -7.02 8.03
C GLU A 131 13.15 -6.97 7.00
N TYR A 132 12.32 -8.03 6.92
CA TYR A 132 11.17 -8.08 6.02
C TYR A 132 10.13 -7.01 6.37
N ARG A 133 9.86 -6.77 7.66
CA ARG A 133 8.95 -5.71 8.11
C ARG A 133 9.46 -4.33 7.74
N LEU A 134 10.75 -4.07 7.96
CA LEU A 134 11.40 -2.81 7.59
C LEU A 134 11.38 -2.62 6.07
N LYS A 135 11.64 -3.68 5.30
CA LYS A 135 11.54 -3.67 3.84
C LYS A 135 10.14 -3.30 3.37
N LYS A 136 9.09 -3.86 3.96
CA LYS A 136 7.70 -3.52 3.61
C LYS A 136 7.32 -2.07 3.96
N LEU A 137 7.78 -1.58 5.11
CA LEU A 137 7.59 -0.18 5.48
C LEU A 137 8.32 0.76 4.50
N GLU A 138 9.53 0.40 4.10
CA GLU A 138 10.33 1.17 3.15
C GLU A 138 9.72 1.14 1.73
N GLU A 139 9.19 0.01 1.30
CA GLU A 139 8.43 -0.10 0.03
C GLU A 139 7.23 0.86 0.04
N MET A 140 6.46 0.90 1.14
CA MET A 140 5.37 1.87 1.28
C MET A 140 5.87 3.31 1.32
N ARG A 141 6.97 3.59 2.02
CA ARG A 141 7.57 4.93 2.10
C ARG A 141 8.04 5.41 0.73
N LYS A 142 8.71 4.55 -0.05
CA LYS A 142 9.14 4.85 -1.43
C LYS A 142 7.96 5.10 -2.36
N ALA A 143 6.91 4.29 -2.24
CA ALA A 143 5.68 4.52 -2.98
C ALA A 143 5.07 5.91 -2.66
N MET A 144 5.11 6.33 -1.39
CA MET A 144 4.67 7.68 -0.99
C MET A 144 5.61 8.81 -1.44
N ALA A 145 6.91 8.56 -1.46
CA ALA A 145 7.91 9.58 -1.83
C ALA A 145 7.83 9.99 -3.31
N ASN A 146 7.37 9.09 -4.18
CA ASN A 146 7.25 9.32 -5.63
C ASN A 146 5.95 10.07 -6.03
N LEU A 147 5.11 10.46 -5.07
CA LEU A 147 3.94 11.27 -5.38
C LEU A 147 4.33 12.70 -5.79
N PRO A 148 3.56 13.32 -6.70
CA PRO A 148 3.77 14.72 -7.06
C PRO A 148 3.58 15.63 -5.83
N LYS A 149 4.36 16.71 -5.77
CA LYS A 149 4.32 17.71 -4.70
C LYS A 149 4.01 19.09 -5.30
N PHE A 150 3.00 19.78 -4.78
CA PHE A 150 2.54 21.08 -5.30
C PHE A 150 3.02 22.24 -4.41
N GLY A 151 2.73 22.19 -3.11
CA GLY A 151 3.28 23.11 -2.11
C GLY A 151 2.77 24.57 -2.18
N LYS A 152 1.87 24.90 -3.11
CA LYS A 152 1.39 26.27 -3.38
C LYS A 152 -0.07 26.29 -3.83
N LEU A 153 -0.73 27.41 -3.60
CA LEU A 153 -2.09 27.68 -4.10
C LEU A 153 -2.06 28.12 -5.57
N ILE A 154 -2.57 27.28 -6.46
CA ILE A 154 -2.57 27.51 -7.91
C ILE A 154 -3.82 28.31 -8.31
N THR A 155 -3.68 29.30 -9.19
CA THR A 155 -4.83 30.06 -9.70
C THR A 155 -5.27 29.50 -11.04
N LEU A 156 -6.54 29.11 -11.13
CA LEU A 156 -7.16 28.55 -12.32
C LEU A 156 -7.96 29.61 -13.08
N THR A 157 -8.06 29.41 -14.39
CA THR A 157 -8.88 30.11 -15.38
C THR A 157 -9.89 29.12 -15.97
N THR A 158 -10.86 29.60 -16.74
CA THR A 158 -11.82 28.72 -17.43
C THR A 158 -11.14 27.64 -18.26
N ASP A 159 -10.07 28.00 -18.99
CA ASP A 159 -9.42 27.11 -19.94
C ASP A 159 -8.57 26.02 -19.26
N ASN A 160 -7.92 26.34 -18.14
CA ASN A 160 -7.03 25.40 -17.46
C ASN A 160 -7.73 24.53 -16.41
N PHE A 161 -8.96 24.88 -16.01
CA PHE A 161 -9.67 24.19 -14.93
C PHE A 161 -9.82 22.68 -15.21
N ILE A 162 -10.23 22.33 -16.42
CA ILE A 162 -10.44 20.94 -16.82
C ILE A 162 -9.10 20.21 -16.88
N GLU A 163 -8.07 20.82 -17.46
CA GLU A 163 -6.75 20.20 -17.58
C GLU A 163 -6.12 19.92 -16.21
N GLU A 164 -6.24 20.86 -15.28
CA GLU A 164 -5.64 20.76 -13.95
C GLU A 164 -6.40 19.80 -13.01
N VAL A 165 -7.67 19.49 -13.31
CA VAL A 165 -8.52 18.55 -12.54
C VAL A 165 -8.54 17.16 -13.15
N ASP A 166 -8.77 17.03 -14.46
CA ASP A 166 -8.99 15.74 -15.13
C ASP A 166 -7.69 15.03 -15.57
N ASN A 167 -6.60 15.78 -15.84
CA ASN A 167 -5.33 15.18 -16.27
C ASN A 167 -4.37 14.85 -15.10
N GLU A 168 -4.78 15.13 -13.87
CA GLU A 168 -3.97 14.85 -12.69
C GLU A 168 -3.99 13.35 -12.35
N LYS A 169 -2.97 12.87 -11.63
CA LYS A 169 -2.87 11.46 -11.24
C LYS A 169 -4.04 11.05 -10.32
N ALA A 170 -4.55 9.84 -10.50
CA ALA A 170 -5.71 9.30 -9.76
C ALA A 170 -5.57 9.33 -8.22
N ASN A 171 -4.34 9.24 -7.72
CA ASN A 171 -4.02 9.25 -6.29
C ASN A 171 -3.96 10.65 -5.66
N VAL A 172 -3.96 11.72 -6.46
CA VAL A 172 -3.89 13.10 -5.98
C VAL A 172 -5.28 13.59 -5.61
N THR A 173 -5.39 14.24 -4.46
CA THR A 173 -6.60 14.95 -4.03
C THR A 173 -6.47 16.41 -4.43
N ILE A 174 -7.49 16.95 -5.10
CA ILE A 174 -7.50 18.31 -5.64
C ILE A 174 -8.61 19.08 -4.94
N ILE A 175 -8.25 20.18 -4.29
CA ILE A 175 -9.19 21.05 -3.57
C ILE A 175 -9.26 22.37 -4.33
N VAL A 176 -10.43 22.67 -4.90
CA VAL A 176 -10.67 23.91 -5.66
C VAL A 176 -11.56 24.85 -4.85
N HIS A 177 -11.04 26.03 -4.57
CA HIS A 177 -11.78 27.13 -3.97
C HIS A 177 -12.39 28.04 -5.03
N ILE A 178 -13.72 28.07 -5.09
CA ILE A 178 -14.47 29.03 -5.90
C ILE A 178 -14.71 30.28 -5.07
N TYR A 179 -14.13 31.40 -5.50
CA TYR A 179 -14.13 32.65 -4.74
C TYR A 179 -14.70 33.82 -5.54
N GLN A 180 -15.10 34.86 -4.81
CA GLN A 180 -15.47 36.16 -5.40
C GLN A 180 -14.64 37.25 -4.73
N GLU A 181 -14.19 38.23 -5.52
CA GLU A 181 -13.49 39.40 -4.99
C GLU A 181 -14.40 40.22 -4.07
N ARG A 182 -13.78 40.94 -3.11
CA ARG A 182 -14.46 41.83 -2.15
C ARG A 182 -15.42 41.11 -1.18
N VAL A 183 -15.23 39.80 -0.98
CA VAL A 183 -15.91 39.02 0.06
C VAL A 183 -14.88 38.63 1.14
N PRO A 184 -15.00 39.13 2.38
CA PRO A 184 -14.02 38.88 3.45
C PRO A 184 -13.75 37.39 3.70
N ALA A 185 -14.81 36.58 3.80
CA ALA A 185 -14.67 35.12 3.99
C ALA A 185 -13.90 34.42 2.86
N CYS A 186 -13.96 34.93 1.62
CA CYS A 186 -13.16 34.40 0.50
C CYS A 186 -11.68 34.78 0.62
N GLU A 187 -11.38 35.97 1.12
CA GLU A 187 -10.02 36.43 1.39
C GLU A 187 -9.39 35.61 2.53
N ALA A 188 -10.13 35.40 3.62
CA ALA A 188 -9.75 34.52 4.72
C ALA A 188 -9.49 33.09 4.22
N MET A 189 -10.40 32.51 3.42
CA MET A 189 -10.22 31.17 2.83
C MET A 189 -8.96 31.08 1.96
N ASN A 190 -8.71 32.09 1.11
CA ASN A 190 -7.50 32.12 0.30
C ASN A 190 -6.22 32.16 1.17
N GLY A 191 -6.22 32.94 2.25
CA GLY A 191 -5.14 32.96 3.24
C GLY A 191 -4.90 31.58 3.86
N CYS A 192 -5.97 30.94 4.33
CA CYS A 192 -5.91 29.61 4.93
C CYS A 192 -5.36 28.55 3.96
N LEU A 193 -5.87 28.51 2.73
CA LEU A 193 -5.43 27.55 1.73
C LEU A 193 -3.98 27.78 1.27
N MET A 194 -3.45 29.00 1.34
CA MET A 194 -2.03 29.25 1.09
C MET A 194 -1.15 28.59 2.16
N CYS A 195 -1.55 28.67 3.43
CA CYS A 195 -0.86 27.97 4.52
C CYS A 195 -0.95 26.45 4.34
N LEU A 196 -2.18 25.93 4.15
CA LEU A 196 -2.41 24.49 3.99
C LEU A 196 -1.70 23.90 2.77
N ALA A 197 -1.58 24.66 1.67
CA ALA A 197 -0.85 24.19 0.51
C ALA A 197 0.64 23.92 0.81
N SER A 198 1.24 24.69 1.73
CA SER A 198 2.63 24.47 2.15
C SER A 198 2.79 23.29 3.11
N GLU A 199 1.80 23.05 3.96
CA GLU A 199 1.78 21.96 4.94
C GLU A 199 1.44 20.60 4.30
N TYR A 200 0.58 20.61 3.28
CA TYR A 200 0.08 19.41 2.59
C TYR A 200 0.54 19.36 1.13
N PRO A 201 1.84 19.14 0.85
CA PRO A 201 2.38 19.20 -0.50
C PRO A 201 1.81 18.13 -1.44
N LEU A 202 1.29 17.02 -0.90
CA LEU A 202 0.68 15.93 -1.68
C LEU A 202 -0.74 16.25 -2.18
N VAL A 203 -1.36 17.30 -1.63
CA VAL A 203 -2.70 17.76 -2.01
C VAL A 203 -2.54 18.97 -2.91
N LYS A 204 -3.30 19.00 -4.00
CA LYS A 204 -3.28 20.10 -4.95
C LYS A 204 -4.33 21.12 -4.57
N PHE A 205 -3.89 22.30 -4.13
CA PHE A 205 -4.80 23.39 -3.81
C PHE A 205 -4.89 24.37 -4.97
N CYS A 206 -6.12 24.64 -5.38
CA CYS A 206 -6.44 25.51 -6.49
C CYS A 206 -7.47 26.56 -6.06
N LYS A 207 -7.46 27.72 -6.72
CA LYS A 207 -8.52 28.73 -6.60
C LYS A 207 -8.97 29.19 -7.98
N ILE A 208 -10.26 29.46 -8.12
CA ILE A 208 -10.86 29.99 -9.35
C ILE A 208 -11.91 31.04 -9.00
N SER A 209 -11.95 32.14 -9.76
CA SER A 209 -12.99 33.15 -9.51
C SER A 209 -14.35 32.61 -9.98
N ALA A 210 -15.45 33.02 -9.35
CA ALA A 210 -16.78 32.58 -9.74
C ALA A 210 -17.11 32.94 -11.21
N SER A 211 -16.56 34.05 -11.71
CA SER A 211 -16.64 34.46 -13.12
C SER A 211 -15.92 33.48 -14.05
N GLU A 212 -14.68 33.10 -13.72
CA GLU A 212 -13.86 32.14 -14.49
C GLU A 212 -14.43 30.72 -14.42
N ALA A 213 -15.09 30.35 -13.32
CA ALA A 213 -15.78 29.07 -13.19
C ALA A 213 -17.16 29.05 -13.90
N ASN A 214 -17.51 30.10 -14.65
CA ASN A 214 -18.80 30.28 -15.32
C ASN A 214 -20.01 30.12 -14.37
N MET A 215 -19.86 30.49 -13.09
CA MET A 215 -20.92 30.37 -12.10
C MET A 215 -21.95 31.49 -12.26
N SER A 216 -23.20 31.19 -11.89
CA SER A 216 -24.26 32.20 -11.95
C SER A 216 -24.00 33.37 -11.00
N PHE A 217 -24.48 34.56 -11.35
CA PHE A 217 -24.37 35.74 -10.48
C PHE A 217 -24.98 35.52 -9.08
N LYS A 218 -26.08 34.76 -8.98
CA LYS A 218 -26.68 34.39 -7.69
C LYS A 218 -25.74 33.54 -6.84
N PHE A 219 -25.03 32.61 -7.46
CA PHE A 219 -24.02 31.80 -6.79
C PHE A 219 -22.83 32.67 -6.34
N ALA A 220 -22.33 33.55 -7.20
CA ALA A 220 -21.25 34.47 -6.84
C ALA A 220 -21.58 35.38 -5.63
N GLN A 221 -22.85 35.70 -5.40
CA GLN A 221 -23.27 36.51 -4.25
C GLN A 221 -23.53 35.72 -2.96
N LYS A 222 -24.05 34.48 -3.06
CA LYS A 222 -24.57 33.74 -1.90
C LYS A 222 -23.96 32.36 -1.69
N GLY A 223 -23.29 31.83 -2.71
CA GLY A 223 -22.71 30.49 -2.72
C GLY A 223 -21.23 30.45 -2.35
N VAL A 224 -20.53 31.58 -2.38
CA VAL A 224 -19.10 31.68 -2.05
C VAL A 224 -18.87 32.06 -0.58
N PRO A 225 -17.75 31.67 0.05
CA PRO A 225 -16.72 30.77 -0.47
C PRO A 225 -17.24 29.33 -0.62
N ALA A 226 -16.85 28.66 -1.70
CA ALA A 226 -17.20 27.27 -1.95
C ALA A 226 -15.94 26.42 -2.19
N LEU A 227 -15.93 25.19 -1.67
CA LEU A 227 -14.85 24.22 -1.87
C LEU A 227 -15.37 23.00 -2.62
N LEU A 228 -14.69 22.65 -3.70
CA LEU A 228 -14.88 21.41 -4.43
C LEU A 228 -13.68 20.51 -4.19
N VAL A 229 -13.93 19.23 -3.92
CA VAL A 229 -12.87 18.24 -3.70
C VAL A 229 -13.00 17.15 -4.75
N TYR A 230 -11.95 17.00 -5.55
CA TYR A 230 -11.85 16.00 -6.60
C TYR A 230 -10.77 14.97 -6.27
N LYS A 231 -11.01 13.72 -6.65
CA LYS A 231 -10.02 12.65 -6.62
C LYS A 231 -10.40 11.61 -7.67
N ASN A 232 -9.43 11.12 -8.42
CA ASN A 232 -9.67 10.14 -9.48
C ASN A 232 -10.79 10.57 -10.46
N LYS A 233 -10.82 11.86 -10.85
CA LYS A 233 -11.83 12.47 -11.74
C LYS A 233 -13.27 12.46 -11.18
N GLU A 234 -13.45 12.06 -9.93
CA GLU A 234 -14.73 12.09 -9.25
C GLU A 234 -14.81 13.29 -8.29
N LEU A 235 -15.96 13.93 -8.24
CA LEU A 235 -16.27 14.96 -7.25
C LEU A 235 -16.67 14.29 -5.93
N LEU A 236 -15.79 14.31 -4.95
CA LEU A 236 -16.02 13.70 -3.63
C LEU A 236 -16.72 14.64 -2.65
N GLY A 237 -16.40 15.94 -2.71
CA GLY A 237 -16.90 16.95 -1.79
C GLY A 237 -17.36 18.20 -2.52
N ASN A 238 -18.53 18.72 -2.17
CA ASN A 238 -19.06 19.97 -2.68
C ASN A 238 -19.64 20.79 -1.52
N PHE A 239 -18.87 21.77 -1.07
CA PHE A 239 -19.22 22.63 0.05
C PHE A 239 -19.53 24.03 -0.45
N ILE A 240 -20.77 24.45 -0.29
CA ILE A 240 -21.27 25.74 -0.77
C ILE A 240 -21.53 26.64 0.44
N ASN A 241 -21.20 27.93 0.31
CA ASN A 241 -21.43 28.95 1.31
C ASN A 241 -20.82 28.59 2.67
N LEU A 242 -19.51 28.30 2.66
CA LEU A 242 -18.75 27.96 3.86
C LEU A 242 -18.69 29.09 4.89
N ARG A 243 -19.09 30.31 4.50
CA ARG A 243 -19.33 31.42 5.43
C ARG A 243 -20.34 31.04 6.53
N ASN A 244 -21.33 30.19 6.25
CA ASN A 244 -22.29 29.76 7.26
C ASN A 244 -21.67 28.82 8.32
N VAL A 245 -20.56 28.16 7.99
CA VAL A 245 -19.87 27.21 8.87
C VAL A 245 -18.81 27.93 9.70
N PHE A 246 -17.97 28.72 9.03
CA PHE A 246 -16.81 29.36 9.67
C PHE A 246 -17.05 30.81 10.10
N GLY A 247 -18.09 31.47 9.60
CA GLY A 247 -18.27 32.92 9.74
C GLY A 247 -17.42 33.71 8.74
N ASP A 248 -17.13 34.97 9.11
CA ASP A 248 -16.31 35.88 8.30
C ASP A 248 -14.81 35.84 8.66
N ASP A 249 -14.49 35.43 9.89
CA ASP A 249 -13.12 35.39 10.43
C ASP A 249 -12.81 33.99 10.94
N PHE A 250 -11.90 33.29 10.24
CA PHE A 250 -11.43 31.95 10.58
C PHE A 250 -9.99 31.76 10.11
N TYR A 251 -9.33 30.71 10.61
CA TYR A 251 -7.90 30.45 10.39
C TYR A 251 -7.65 29.10 9.73
N ALA A 252 -6.39 28.86 9.34
CA ALA A 252 -5.97 27.66 8.64
C ALA A 252 -6.37 26.38 9.38
N ASN A 253 -6.20 26.35 10.71
CA ASN A 253 -6.55 25.21 11.56
C ASN A 253 -8.06 24.88 11.51
N ASP A 254 -8.93 25.87 11.39
CA ASP A 254 -10.38 25.63 11.32
C ASP A 254 -10.74 24.90 10.02
N VAL A 255 -10.14 25.34 8.91
CA VAL A 255 -10.31 24.73 7.58
C VAL A 255 -9.63 23.35 7.53
N GLU A 256 -8.47 23.21 8.15
CA GLU A 256 -7.74 21.95 8.28
C GLU A 256 -8.58 20.90 9.00
N ASN A 257 -9.09 21.22 10.19
CA ASN A 257 -9.92 20.33 10.99
C ASN A 257 -11.17 19.92 10.22
N PHE A 258 -11.81 20.87 9.54
CA PHE A 258 -12.96 20.59 8.69
C PHE A 258 -12.61 19.57 7.58
N LEU A 259 -11.54 19.81 6.83
CA LEU A 259 -11.14 18.92 5.74
C LEU A 259 -10.67 17.54 6.25
N GLN A 260 -10.05 17.47 7.43
CA GLN A 260 -9.67 16.21 8.09
C GLN A 260 -10.90 15.43 8.57
N GLU A 261 -11.91 16.10 9.13
CA GLU A 261 -13.15 15.46 9.61
C GLU A 261 -13.89 14.74 8.46
N TYR A 262 -13.88 15.33 7.26
CA TYR A 262 -14.41 14.70 6.05
C TYR A 262 -13.43 13.73 5.36
N GLY A 263 -12.21 13.58 5.86
CA GLY A 263 -11.20 12.66 5.31
C GLY A 263 -10.56 13.12 4.00
N PHE A 264 -10.58 14.43 3.70
CA PHE A 264 -9.95 15.00 2.51
C PHE A 264 -8.49 15.40 2.72
N LEU A 265 -8.06 15.52 3.97
CA LEU A 265 -6.65 15.67 4.34
C LEU A 265 -6.16 14.47 5.13
N PRO A 266 -4.90 14.04 4.95
CA PRO A 266 -4.29 13.03 5.81
C PRO A 266 -4.17 13.58 7.23
N THR A 267 -4.68 12.87 8.24
CA THR A 267 -4.42 13.22 9.64
C THR A 267 -3.00 12.78 10.03
N ALA A 268 -2.39 13.40 11.04
CA ALA A 268 -1.13 12.91 11.62
C ALA A 268 -1.18 11.42 12.02
N ASP A 269 -2.36 10.95 12.45
CA ASP A 269 -2.63 9.54 12.78
C ASP A 269 -2.85 8.63 11.54
N SER A 270 -2.99 9.21 10.35
CA SER A 270 -3.05 8.47 9.07
C SER A 270 -1.67 8.01 8.59
N VAL A 271 -0.60 8.52 9.21
CA VAL A 271 0.70 7.85 9.16
C VAL A 271 0.56 6.62 10.05
N CYS A 272 0.75 5.42 9.50
CA CYS A 272 0.68 4.17 10.24
C CYS A 272 1.70 4.13 11.39
N ILE A 273 1.37 4.71 12.54
CA ILE A 273 2.12 4.53 13.77
C ILE A 273 1.72 3.16 14.30
N VAL A 274 2.51 2.15 13.97
CA VAL A 274 2.33 0.83 14.55
C VAL A 274 2.75 0.88 16.02
N ARG A 275 1.77 1.00 16.92
CA ARG A 275 1.97 0.90 18.37
C ARG A 275 2.00 -0.57 18.78
N ASP A 276 2.96 -0.93 19.63
CA ASP A 276 3.01 -2.24 20.26
C ASP A 276 1.86 -2.34 21.30
N LYS A 277 1.02 -3.37 21.20
CA LYS A 277 -0.15 -3.56 22.08
C LYS A 277 0.22 -3.92 23.52
N THR A 278 1.47 -4.33 23.75
CA THR A 278 2.00 -4.81 25.04
C THR A 278 2.87 -3.77 25.74
N SER A 279 3.68 -2.99 25.02
CA SER A 279 4.56 -1.98 25.65
C SER A 279 4.10 -0.53 25.49
N GLY A 280 3.18 -0.23 24.56
CA GLY A 280 2.75 1.14 24.26
C GLY A 280 3.82 2.00 23.57
N GLU A 281 4.99 1.44 23.28
CA GLU A 281 6.11 2.15 22.67
C GLU A 281 5.88 2.40 21.17
N ILE A 282 6.32 3.57 20.71
CA ILE A 282 6.29 3.95 19.30
C ILE A 282 7.47 3.27 18.61
N ARG A 283 7.21 2.27 17.75
CA ARG A 283 8.25 1.55 17.00
C ARG A 283 8.73 2.24 15.72
N GLY A 284 8.26 3.46 15.45
CA GLY A 284 8.72 4.25 14.32
C GLY A 284 8.15 5.66 14.37
N THR A 285 9.02 6.64 14.57
CA THR A 285 8.79 8.05 14.23
C THR A 285 9.62 8.41 13.01
N LEU A 286 9.12 9.30 12.15
CA LEU A 286 9.97 10.04 11.21
C LEU A 286 11.04 10.78 12.05
N PRO A 287 12.34 10.67 11.73
CA PRO A 287 13.31 11.59 12.28
C PRO A 287 12.98 12.98 11.74
N GLU A 288 12.75 13.94 12.64
CA GLU A 288 12.93 15.35 12.31
C GLU A 288 14.44 15.56 12.11
N ASP A 289 14.85 16.02 10.94
CA ASP A 289 16.22 16.47 10.69
C ASP A 289 16.48 17.70 11.58
N LYS A 290 17.04 17.49 12.77
CA LYS A 290 17.66 18.52 13.60
C LYS A 290 19.10 18.13 13.88
N ASP A 291 19.97 18.38 12.91
CA ASP A 291 21.40 18.49 13.13
C ASP A 291 21.96 19.62 12.25
N SER A 292 21.98 20.83 12.81
CA SER A 292 22.72 21.99 12.30
C SER A 292 22.98 22.98 13.43
N GLU A 293 23.58 22.52 14.52
CA GLU A 293 24.32 23.36 15.46
C GLU A 293 25.77 22.87 15.48
N SER A 294 26.62 23.52 14.68
CA SER A 294 28.07 23.42 14.79
C SER A 294 28.58 24.60 15.60
N ASP A 295 28.67 24.44 16.92
CA ASP A 295 29.55 25.24 17.78
C ASP A 295 30.92 24.57 17.78
N PHE A 296 31.89 25.24 17.15
CA PHE A 296 33.31 24.86 17.19
C PHE A 296 34.11 26.10 17.60
N ASP A 297 34.21 26.30 18.91
CA ASP A 297 35.17 27.23 19.51
C ASP A 297 36.54 26.54 19.61
N LEU A 298 37.52 27.06 18.88
CA LEU A 298 38.96 26.92 19.15
C LEU A 298 39.71 28.08 18.46
N ASP A 299 39.98 29.14 19.22
CA ASP A 299 41.33 29.63 19.59
C ASP A 299 41.25 30.87 20.49
#